data_AF-A0A2G2NUU5-F1
#
_entry.id   AF-A0A2G2NUU5-F1
#
_cell.length_a   1.000
_cell.length_b   1.000
_cell.length_c   1.000
_cell.angle_alpha   90.00
_cell.angle_beta   90.00
_cell.angle_gamma   90.00
#
_symmetry.space_group_name_H-M   'P 1'
#
loop_
_entity.id
_entity.type
_entity.pdbx_description
1 polymer ?
#
loop_
_entity_poly.entity_id
_entity_poly.type
_entity_poly.pdbx_seq_one_letter_code
_entity_poly.pdbx_strand_id
1 'polypeptide(L)'
;MNERTIILNLLNKFSKDHKNISWKMKCSFSDGMGTTINQIKIIALPENRIVGIFAYTVETGLVLFCRYKKLKKTKSENIIDLLLDMMNYSKGETII
;
A
#
# COMPACT_ATOMS: atom_id res chain seq x y z
N MET A 1 11.58 12.44 -10.18
CA MET A 1 10.11 12.29 -9.98
C MET A 1 9.91 11.69 -8.60
N ASN A 2 9.11 12.28 -7.72
CA ASN A 2 9.05 11.86 -6.30
C ASN A 2 8.13 10.64 -6.14
N GLU A 3 8.69 9.44 -5.98
CA GLU A 3 7.94 8.17 -5.82
C GLU A 3 6.89 8.25 -4.72
N ARG A 4 7.18 9.00 -3.64
CA ARG A 4 6.21 9.24 -2.56
C ARG A 4 4.93 9.92 -3.05
N THR A 5 5.04 10.88 -3.97
CA THR A 5 3.88 11.55 -4.55
C THR A 5 3.04 10.57 -5.37
N ILE A 6 3.68 9.67 -6.12
CA ILE A 6 2.98 8.63 -6.90
C ILE A 6 2.23 7.68 -5.97
N ILE A 7 2.89 7.19 -4.92
CA ILE A 7 2.28 6.31 -3.92
C ILE A 7 1.04 6.98 -3.29
N LEU A 8 1.16 8.25 -2.86
CA LEU A 8 0.05 9.00 -2.29
C LEU A 8 -1.11 9.18 -3.28
N ASN A 9 -0.79 9.48 -4.55
CA ASN A 9 -1.81 9.63 -5.59
C ASN A 9 -2.54 8.31 -5.87
N LEU A 10 -1.84 7.18 -5.92
CA LEU A 10 -2.44 5.85 -6.10
C LEU A 10 -3.36 5.50 -4.93
N LEU A 11 -2.91 5.71 -3.69
CA LEU A 11 -3.72 5.43 -2.50
C LEU A 11 -4.96 6.33 -2.42
N ASN A 12 -4.81 7.62 -2.73
CA ASN A 12 -5.93 8.55 -2.81
C ASN A 12 -6.93 8.16 -3.89
N LYS A 13 -6.46 7.75 -5.06
CA LYS A 13 -7.32 7.26 -6.13
C LYS A 13 -8.06 5.99 -5.70
N PHE A 14 -7.35 5.03 -5.10
CA PHE A 14 -7.96 3.79 -4.62
C PHE A 14 -9.09 4.02 -3.61
N SER A 15 -8.89 4.96 -2.67
CA SER A 15 -9.91 5.38 -1.69
C SER A 15 -11.11 6.08 -2.35
N LYS A 16 -10.89 6.87 -3.40
CA LYS A 16 -11.98 7.50 -4.17
C LYS A 16 -12.79 6.49 -4.98
N ASP A 17 -12.12 5.52 -5.59
CA ASP A 17 -12.74 4.51 -6.46
C ASP A 17 -13.56 3.48 -5.66
N HIS A 18 -13.21 3.24 -4.39
CA HIS A 18 -13.89 2.27 -3.52
C HIS A 18 -14.53 2.95 -2.31
N LYS A 19 -15.86 3.09 -2.35
CA LYS A 19 -16.64 3.57 -1.20
C LYS A 19 -16.27 2.77 0.04
N ASN A 20 -16.11 3.45 1.17
CA ASN A 20 -15.76 2.87 2.46
C ASN A 20 -14.34 2.28 2.57
N ILE A 21 -13.42 2.62 1.69
CA ILE A 21 -12.00 2.34 1.89
C ILE A 21 -11.27 3.61 2.30
N SER A 22 -10.37 3.50 3.27
CA SER A 22 -9.41 4.54 3.62
C SER A 22 -8.02 3.94 3.76
N TRP A 23 -7.01 4.78 3.85
CA TRP A 23 -5.63 4.34 4.02
C TRP A 23 -4.89 5.21 5.03
N LYS A 24 -3.86 4.63 5.67
CA LYS A 24 -2.93 5.35 6.54
C LYS A 24 -1.51 4.92 6.22
N MET A 25 -0.58 5.86 6.21
CA MET A 25 0.85 5.61 6.05
C MET A 25 1.60 6.13 7.28
N LYS A 26 2.57 5.35 7.77
CA LYS A 26 3.47 5.77 8.84
C LYS A 26 4.89 5.31 8.56
N CYS A 27 5.86 6.04 9.10
CA CYS A 27 7.23 5.53 9.25
C CYS A 27 7.21 4.48 10.38
N SER A 28 7.61 3.25 10.07
CA SER A 28 7.69 2.16 11.05
C SER A 28 9.10 1.98 11.59
N PHE A 29 10.11 2.37 10.82
CA PHE A 29 11.51 2.29 11.22
C PHE A 29 12.34 3.29 10.42
N SER A 30 13.32 3.91 11.05
CA SER A 30 14.39 4.64 10.37
C SER A 30 15.65 4.51 11.21
N ASP A 31 16.77 4.16 10.58
CA ASP A 31 18.07 4.01 11.24
C ASP A 31 18.94 5.28 11.19
N GLY A 32 18.48 6.34 10.49
CA GLY A 32 19.26 7.56 10.27
C GLY A 32 20.50 7.37 9.38
N MET A 33 20.73 6.17 8.85
CA MET A 33 21.89 5.78 8.04
C MET A 33 21.50 5.41 6.60
N GLY A 34 20.24 5.63 6.23
CA GLY A 34 19.75 5.40 4.87
C GLY A 34 18.82 4.20 4.73
N THR A 35 18.31 3.65 5.84
CA THR A 35 17.22 2.67 5.82
C THR A 35 15.99 3.26 6.49
N THR A 36 14.95 3.51 5.71
CA THR A 36 13.65 3.92 6.21
C THR A 36 12.57 2.96 5.72
N ILE A 37 11.76 2.44 6.64
CA ILE A 37 10.66 1.54 6.32
C ILE A 37 9.35 2.25 6.57
N ASN A 38 8.58 2.45 5.50
CA ASN A 38 7.21 2.93 5.60
C ASN A 38 6.23 1.76 5.60
N GLN A 39 5.18 1.89 6.41
CA GLN A 39 4.06 0.96 6.44
C GLN A 39 2.79 1.68 5.97
N ILE A 40 2.10 1.05 5.03
CA ILE A 40 0.78 1.44 4.55
C ILE A 40 -0.25 0.45 5.12
N LYS A 41 -1.36 0.97 5.61
CA LYS A 41 -2.54 0.20 6.01
C LYS A 41 -3.72 0.60 5.15
N ILE A 42 -4.44 -0.39 4.63
CA ILE A 42 -5.74 -0.23 3.97
C ILE A 42 -6.81 -0.61 4.98
N ILE A 43 -7.80 0.25 5.14
CA ILE A 43 -8.80 0.19 6.21
C ILE A 43 -10.18 0.22 5.57
N ALA A 44 -10.98 -0.81 5.83
CA ALA A 44 -12.39 -0.85 5.48
C ALA A 44 -13.22 -0.14 6.57
N LEU A 45 -14.13 0.72 6.13
CA LEU A 45 -15.06 1.50 6.93
C LEU A 45 -16.48 0.92 6.77
N PRO A 46 -17.41 1.19 7.70
CA PRO A 46 -17.21 1.91 8.97
C PRO A 46 -16.52 1.09 10.05
N GLU A 47 -16.31 -0.21 9.83
CA GLU A 47 -15.80 -1.17 10.83
C GLU A 47 -14.35 -0.90 11.29
N ASN A 48 -13.64 0.02 10.64
CA ASN A 48 -12.23 0.34 10.88
C ASN A 48 -11.32 -0.92 10.82
N ARG A 49 -11.71 -1.88 9.98
CA ARG A 49 -11.04 -3.18 9.82
C ARG A 49 -9.83 -3.04 8.90
N ILE A 50 -8.65 -3.51 9.34
CA ILE A 50 -7.46 -3.52 8.49
C ILE A 50 -7.56 -4.66 7.49
N VAL A 51 -7.79 -4.32 6.21
CA VAL A 51 -7.89 -5.29 5.10
C VAL A 51 -6.60 -5.41 4.29
N GLY A 52 -5.66 -4.48 4.49
CA GLY A 52 -4.37 -4.46 3.80
C GLY A 52 -3.24 -3.93 4.66
N ILE A 53 -2.06 -4.54 4.56
CA ILE A 53 -0.81 -4.02 5.11
C ILE A 53 0.30 -4.20 4.08
N PHE A 54 1.03 -3.12 3.80
CA PHE A 54 2.25 -3.14 3.00
C PHE A 54 3.38 -2.50 3.80
N ALA A 55 4.59 -3.04 3.72
CA ALA A 55 5.79 -2.37 4.22
C ALA A 55 6.86 -2.38 3.14
N TYR A 56 7.51 -1.23 2.94
CA TYR A 56 8.50 -1.03 1.90
C TYR A 56 9.64 -0.13 2.38
N THR A 57 10.82 -0.33 1.81
CA THR A 57 11.98 0.56 2.00
C THR A 57 11.79 1.83 1.18
N VAL A 58 11.90 2.99 1.80
CA VAL A 58 11.62 4.29 1.15
C VAL A 58 12.67 4.59 0.08
N GLU A 59 13.91 4.21 0.33
CA GLU A 59 15.05 4.54 -0.52
C GLU A 59 15.07 3.74 -1.82
N THR A 60 14.49 2.54 -1.83
CA THR A 60 14.51 1.64 -3.00
C THR A 60 13.13 1.27 -3.53
N GLY A 61 12.06 1.63 -2.80
CA GLY A 61 10.69 1.25 -3.12
C GLY A 61 10.39 -0.25 -2.94
N LEU A 62 11.35 -1.06 -2.48
CA LEU A 62 11.20 -2.51 -2.41
C LEU A 62 10.24 -2.93 -1.29
N VAL A 63 9.29 -3.81 -1.64
CA VAL A 63 8.32 -4.33 -0.70
C VAL A 63 8.92 -5.45 0.15
N LEU A 64 9.00 -5.18 1.44
CA LEU A 64 9.42 -6.15 2.46
C LEU A 64 8.27 -7.08 2.85
N PHE A 65 7.05 -6.54 2.92
CA PHE A 65 5.88 -7.26 3.40
C PHE A 65 4.62 -6.84 2.65
N CYS A 66 3.79 -7.82 2.28
CA CYS A 66 2.48 -7.62 1.67
C CYS A 66 1.47 -8.57 2.33
N ARG A 67 0.36 -8.01 2.80
CA ARG A 67 -0.83 -8.75 3.21
C ARG A 67 -2.06 -8.00 2.73
N TYR A 68 -2.64 -8.43 1.62
CA TYR A 68 -3.90 -7.90 1.10
C TYR A 68 -4.65 -9.01 0.37
N LYS A 69 -5.79 -9.48 0.91
CA LYS A 69 -6.58 -10.60 0.35
C LYS A 69 -5.67 -11.76 -0.11
N LYS A 70 -5.77 -12.19 -1.38
CA LYS A 70 -4.95 -13.23 -2.02
C LYS A 70 -3.74 -12.67 -2.79
N LEU A 71 -3.47 -11.37 -2.70
CA LEU A 71 -2.36 -10.72 -3.38
C LEU A 71 -1.03 -11.23 -2.81
N LYS A 72 -0.26 -11.92 -3.64
CA LYS A 72 1.07 -12.40 -3.30
C LYS A 72 2.09 -11.47 -3.93
N LYS A 73 3.05 -10.99 -3.12
CA LYS A 73 4.19 -10.27 -3.68
C LYS A 73 5.11 -11.22 -4.42
N THR A 74 5.72 -10.75 -5.50
CA THR A 74 6.81 -11.45 -6.16
C THR A 74 8.16 -11.16 -5.46
N LYS A 75 9.26 -11.76 -5.93
CA LYS A 75 10.61 -11.46 -5.41
C LYS A 75 11.04 -10.10 -5.96
N SER A 76 11.44 -9.18 -5.09
CA SER A 76 11.92 -7.83 -5.45
C SER A 76 10.87 -6.91 -6.10
N GLU A 77 9.63 -6.99 -5.66
CA GLU A 77 8.54 -6.14 -6.17
C GLU A 77 8.62 -4.71 -5.62
N ASN A 78 8.39 -3.72 -6.49
CA ASN A 78 8.31 -2.31 -6.12
C ASN A 78 6.91 -1.98 -5.58
N ILE A 79 6.84 -1.08 -4.59
CA ILE A 79 5.58 -0.66 -3.97
C ILE A 79 4.59 -0.04 -4.97
N ILE A 80 5.06 0.69 -5.98
CA ILE A 80 4.20 1.29 -7.00
C ILE A 80 3.51 0.20 -7.81
N ASP A 81 4.28 -0.79 -8.27
CA ASP A 81 3.75 -1.93 -9.04
C ASP A 81 2.75 -2.73 -8.20
N LEU A 82 3.09 -3.03 -6.94
CA LEU A 82 2.19 -3.74 -6.02
C LEU A 82 0.88 -2.97 -5.78
N LEU A 83 0.93 -1.64 -5.68
CA LEU A 83 -0.27 -0.82 -5.54
C LEU A 83 -1.12 -0.80 -6.81
N LEU A 84 -0.49 -0.79 -7.99
CA LEU A 84 -1.20 -0.92 -9.26
C LEU A 84 -1.87 -2.29 -9.38
N ASP A 85 -1.19 -3.36 -8.98
CA ASP A 85 -1.75 -4.72 -8.95
C ASP A 85 -2.91 -4.82 -7.96
N MET A 86 -2.78 -4.23 -6.77
CA MET A 86 -3.90 -4.13 -5.82
C MET A 86 -5.10 -3.44 -6.45
N MET A 87 -4.90 -2.29 -7.11
CA MET A 87 -5.98 -1.55 -7.77
C MET A 87 -6.63 -2.37 -8.90
N ASN A 88 -5.84 -3.10 -9.68
CA ASN A 88 -6.35 -3.94 -10.76
C ASN A 88 -7.11 -5.16 -10.23
N TYR A 89 -6.62 -5.77 -9.15
CA TYR A 89 -7.29 -6.87 -8.46
C TYR A 89 -8.68 -6.43 -7.94
N SER A 90 -8.78 -5.21 -7.40
CA SER A 90 -10.05 -4.69 -6.87
C SER A 90 -11.06 -4.29 -7.93
N LYS A 91 -10.65 -3.99 -9.18
CA LYS A 91 -11.58 -3.64 -10.27
C LYS A 91 -12.57 -4.76 -10.65
N GLY A 92 -12.30 -6.01 -10.24
CA GLY A 92 -13.17 -7.16 -10.49
C GLY A 92 -13.90 -7.70 -9.26
N GLU A 93 -13.68 -7.15 -8.06
CA GLU A 93 -14.27 -7.67 -6.82
C GLU A 93 -14.97 -6.56 -6.03
N THR A 94 -16.25 -6.76 -5.71
CA THR A 94 -16.93 -5.96 -4.68
C THR A 94 -16.18 -6.14 -3.36
N ILE A 95 -15.54 -5.08 -2.86
CA ILE A 95 -14.89 -5.11 -1.55
C ILE A 95 -16.01 -5.03 -0.51
N ILE A 96 -16.41 -6.20 0.01
CA ILE A 96 -17.42 -6.40 1.06
C ILE A 96 -16.77 -6.51 2.43
#